data_AF-A0A1V2G4R6-F1
#
_entry.id   AF-A0A1V2G4R6-F1
#
_cell.length_a   1.000
_cell.length_b   1.000
_cell.length_c   1.000
_cell.angle_alpha   90.00
_cell.angle_beta   90.00
_cell.angle_gamma   90.00
#
_symmetry.space_group_name_H-M   'P 1'
#
loop_
_entity.id
_entity.type
_entity.pdbx_description
1 polymer ?
#
loop_
_entity_poly.entity_id
_entity_poly.type
_entity_poly.pdbx_seq_one_letter_code
_entity_poly.pdbx_strand_id
1 'polypeptide(L)' 'MKFSELWLREWVNPAIDSDALANQITMAGLEVDGVEPVAGSFHGVVVGEVVE' A
#
# COMPACT_ATOMS: atom_id res chain seq x y z
N MET A 1 13.19 -0.95 0.54
CA MET A 1 12.34 -1.50 1.61
C MET A 1 10.90 -1.52 1.10
N LYS A 2 10.06 -2.51 1.43
CA LYS A 2 8.64 -2.54 1.02
C LYS A 2 7.73 -2.44 2.24
N PHE A 3 6.69 -1.62 2.16
CA PHE A 3 5.67 -1.45 3.20
C PHE A 3 4.33 -1.11 2.57
N SER A 4 3.25 -1.23 3.33
CA SER A 4 1.89 -0.90 2.88
C SER A 4 1.61 0.58 3.03
N GLU A 5 1.14 1.23 1.97
CA GLU A 5 0.61 2.61 2.04
C GLU A 5 -0.58 2.69 2.99
N LEU A 6 -1.44 1.65 3.03
CA LEU A 6 -2.58 1.61 3.96
C LEU A 6 -2.10 1.71 5.40
N TRP A 7 -1.06 0.95 5.76
CA TRP A 7 -0.46 1.02 7.09
C TRP A 7 0.13 2.40 7.37
N LEU A 8 0.84 3.01 6.42
CA LEU A 8 1.37 4.37 6.60
C LEU A 8 0.26 5.39 6.86
N ARG A 9 -0.87 5.26 6.16
CA ARG A 9 -2.05 6.13 6.32
C ARG A 9 -2.76 5.97 7.65
N GLU A 10 -2.56 4.89 8.39
CA GLU A 10 -3.05 4.78 9.77
C GLU A 10 -2.34 5.76 10.71
N TRP A 11 -1.10 6.13 10.40
CA TRP A 11 -0.30 7.07 11.18
C TRP A 11 -0.39 8.50 10.66
N VAL A 12 -0.36 8.66 9.33
CA VAL A 12 -0.38 9.97 8.66
C VAL A 12 -1.17 9.87 7.37
N ASN A 13 -2.37 10.47 7.32
CA ASN A 13 -3.28 10.39 6.17
C ASN A 13 -3.53 11.75 5.49
N PRO A 14 -2.59 12.25 4.67
CA PRO A 14 -2.83 13.45 3.88
C PRO A 14 -3.88 13.18 2.79
N ALA A 15 -4.67 14.20 2.47
CA ALA A 15 -5.69 14.15 1.40
C ALA A 15 -5.05 14.27 0.00
N ILE A 16 -4.10 13.38 -0.30
CA ILE A 16 -3.38 13.24 -1.57
C ILE A 16 -3.42 11.78 -2.00
N ASP A 17 -3.29 11.54 -3.31
CA ASP A 17 -3.21 10.20 -3.88
C ASP A 17 -1.83 9.54 -3.68
N SER A 18 -1.71 8.27 -4.08
CA SER A 18 -0.49 7.47 -3.95
C SER A 18 0.69 8.03 -4.73
N ASP A 19 0.45 8.58 -5.92
CA ASP A 19 1.49 9.14 -6.78
C ASP A 19 2.07 10.42 -6.17
N ALA A 20 1.21 11.31 -5.67
CA ALA A 20 1.64 12.51 -4.96
C ALA A 20 2.40 12.15 -3.67
N LEU A 21 1.95 11.13 -2.93
CA LEU A 21 2.65 10.66 -1.74
C LEU A 21 4.06 10.12 -2.06
N ALA A 22 4.20 9.29 -3.11
CA ALA A 22 5.50 8.78 -3.55
C ALA A 22 6.46 9.90 -3.97
N ASN A 23 5.95 10.92 -4.66
CA ASN A 23 6.72 12.11 -5.02
C ASN A 23 7.18 12.88 -3.78
N GLN A 24 6.32 13.08 -2.77
CA GLN A 24 6.71 13.76 -1.53
C GLN A 24 7.78 13.00 -0.74
N ILE A 25 7.67 11.66 -0.69
CA ILE A 25 8.68 10.80 -0.05
C ILE A 25 10.04 10.95 -0.77
N THR A 26 10.03 10.93 -2.10
CA THR A 26 11.23 11.21 -2.92
C THR A 26 11.83 12.58 -2.63
N MET A 27 10.99 13.62 -2.57
CA MET A 27 11.42 14.99 -2.26
C MET A 27 11.94 15.15 -0.82
N ALA A 28 11.51 14.28 0.11
CA ALA A 28 12.04 14.21 1.47
C ALA A 28 13.41 13.48 1.54
N GLY A 29 13.95 13.02 0.41
CA GLY A 29 15.24 12.34 0.33
C GLY A 29 15.16 10.83 0.50
N LEU A 30 13.96 10.24 0.46
CA LEU A 30 13.74 8.80 0.54
C LEU A 30 13.43 8.27 -0.87
N GLU A 31 14.33 7.47 -1.44
CA GLU A 31 14.15 6.89 -2.77
C GLU A 31 12.94 5.94 -2.82
N VAL A 32 12.09 6.12 -3.83
CA VAL A 32 10.93 5.26 -4.11
C VAL A 32 11.19 4.51 -5.41
N ASP A 33 11.55 3.23 -5.28
CA ASP A 33 11.83 2.36 -6.44
C ASP A 33 10.58 2.06 -7.28
N GLY A 34 9.40 2.03 -6.66
CA GLY A 34 8.14 1.73 -7.34
C GLY A 34 6.94 1.60 -6.41
N VAL A 35 5.75 1.71 -6.99
CA VAL A 35 4.45 1.50 -6.32
C VAL A 35 3.72 0.40 -7.09
N GLU A 36 3.34 -0.67 -6.39
CA GLU A 36 2.78 -1.88 -6.99
C GLU A 36 1.58 -2.36 -6.16
N PRO A 37 0.50 -2.84 -6.79
CA PRO A 37 -0.55 -3.55 -6.09
C PRO A 37 0.01 -4.76 -5.33
N VAL A 38 -0.43 -4.96 -4.09
CA VAL A 38 0.00 -6.12 -3.29
C VAL A 38 -0.42 -7.46 -3.91
N ALA A 39 -1.50 -7.45 -4.70
CA ALA A 39 -2.03 -8.62 -5.37
C ALA A 39 -2.82 -8.23 -6.63
N GLY A 40 -3.02 -9.21 -7.51
CA GLY A 40 -3.86 -9.07 -8.70
C GLY A 40 -5.36 -9.15 -8.38
N SER A 41 -6.18 -9.11 -9.43
CA SER A 41 -7.64 -9.23 -9.29
C SER A 41 -8.05 -10.65 -8.90
N PHE A 42 -8.83 -10.76 -7.83
CA PHE A 42 -9.40 -12.02 -7.37
C PHE A 42 -10.90 -12.10 -7.67
N HIS A 43 -11.39 -13.32 -7.92
CA HIS A 43 -12.82 -13.61 -8.09
C HIS A 43 -13.14 -14.92 -7.35
N GLY A 44 -14.28 -14.97 -6.65
CA GLY A 44 -14.73 -16.19 -5.94
C GLY A 44 -13.90 -16.59 -4.72
N VAL A 45 -13.05 -15.70 -4.19
CA VAL A 45 -12.25 -15.95 -2.98
C VAL A 45 -13.13 -15.76 -1.74
N VAL A 46 -13.16 -16.77 -0.87
CA VAL A 46 -13.91 -16.77 0.39
C VAL A 46 -13.00 -17.18 1.55
N VAL A 47 -13.32 -16.72 2.76
CA VAL A 47 -12.65 -17.17 3.98
C VAL A 47 -13.36 -18.44 4.48
N GLY A 48 -12.59 -19.50 4.68
CA GLY A 48 -13.07 -20.76 5.25
C GLY A 48 -12.50 -21.01 6.63
N GLU A 49 -13.31 -21.58 7.52
CA GLU A 49 -12.90 -22.09 8.83
C GLU A 49 -12.63 -23.59 8.74
N VAL A 50 -11.53 -24.07 9.33
CA VAL A 50 -11.21 -25.51 9.39
C VAL A 50 -11.92 -26.11 10.60
N VAL A 51 -12.77 -27.11 10.38
CA VAL A 51 -13.66 -27.69 11.41
C VAL A 51 -13.20 -29.05 11.97
N GLU A 52 -12.15 -29.65 11.41
CA GLU A 52 -11.50 -30.88 11.91
C GLU A 52 -10.01 -30.94 11.54
#